data_AF-A0A2W5FUM2-F1
#
_entry.id   AF-A0A2W5FUM2-F1
#
_cell.length_a   1.000
_cell.length_b   1.000
_cell.length_c   1.000
_cell.angle_alpha   90.00
_cell.angle_beta   90.00
_cell.angle_gamma   90.00
#
_symmetry.space_group_name_H-M   'P 1'
#
loop_
_entity.id
_entity.type
_entity.pdbx_description
1 polymer ?
#
loop_
_entity_poly.entity_id
_entity_poly.type
_entity_poly.pdbx_seq_one_letter_code
_entity_poly.pdbx_strand_id
1 'polypeptide(L)'
;MVINMKFRTIYVVRNSNAEKGNVLFLILIAVALFAALSYAVTQSSRSGGTSATSEKADLAAAQFSQYGAQIAMAIMRLKVSNGCSETQISFENPIMSHPDYWGGSANTTAPSDGRCNVFGPNGGGVVYWDIRKQFPNEDPVYNYLNFTPRLGIKDVGTGASELVMYFRMDWSDQAKKICSSYNNKMGITGDTTSGTTNTNDWHFAMGNGLSYEAAPIDTLTIGDDPTPSAFAGQTTGCLTGSSSHNGDSQMLYYVVMAR
;
A
#
# COMPACT_ATOMS: atom_id res chain seq x y z
N MET A 1 -44.00 -39.39 -79.51
CA MET A 1 -44.93 -40.20 -78.70
C MET A 1 -44.21 -41.47 -78.28
N VAL A 2 -44.32 -41.81 -77.00
CA VAL A 2 -43.70 -42.93 -76.25
C VAL A 2 -42.21 -42.82 -75.93
N ILE A 3 -41.97 -42.40 -74.69
CA ILE A 3 -40.73 -42.51 -73.91
C ILE A 3 -40.56 -43.98 -73.53
N ASN A 4 -39.38 -44.57 -73.75
CA ASN A 4 -39.05 -45.91 -73.25
C ASN A 4 -37.93 -45.80 -72.22
N MET A 5 -38.29 -46.04 -70.96
CA MET A 5 -37.50 -45.82 -69.76
C MET A 5 -36.59 -47.03 -69.53
N LYS A 6 -35.27 -46.86 -69.66
CA LYS A 6 -34.28 -47.87 -69.22
C LYS A 6 -33.70 -47.41 -67.88
N PHE A 7 -34.17 -47.99 -66.78
CA PHE A 7 -33.54 -47.85 -65.48
C PHE A 7 -32.19 -48.58 -65.47
N ARG A 8 -31.10 -47.86 -65.16
CA ARG A 8 -29.83 -48.44 -64.72
C ARG A 8 -29.64 -48.14 -63.24
N THR A 9 -29.60 -49.18 -62.43
CA THR A 9 -29.28 -49.10 -61.00
C THR A 9 -27.80 -48.72 -60.84
N ILE A 10 -27.53 -47.57 -60.25
CA ILE A 10 -26.18 -47.15 -59.84
C ILE A 10 -25.97 -47.70 -58.42
N TYR A 11 -25.01 -48.61 -58.25
CA TYR A 11 -24.55 -49.01 -56.92
C TYR A 11 -23.52 -48.00 -56.41
N VAL A 12 -23.82 -47.32 -55.31
CA VAL A 12 -22.86 -46.47 -54.59
C VAL A 12 -22.04 -47.37 -53.68
N VAL A 13 -20.75 -47.58 -53.99
CA VAL A 13 -19.82 -48.24 -53.08
C VAL A 13 -19.49 -47.27 -51.94
N ARG A 14 -20.09 -47.48 -50.76
CA ARG A 14 -19.71 -46.78 -49.53
C ARG A 14 -18.49 -47.48 -48.93
N ASN A 15 -17.31 -46.90 -49.11
CA ASN A 15 -16.12 -47.34 -48.39
C ASN A 15 -16.21 -46.81 -46.95
N SER A 16 -16.83 -47.60 -46.07
CA SER A 16 -16.94 -47.29 -44.65
C SER A 16 -15.66 -47.79 -44.00
N ASN A 17 -14.64 -46.95 -43.91
CA ASN A 17 -13.51 -47.22 -43.03
C ASN A 17 -14.06 -47.25 -41.60
N ALA A 18 -14.25 -48.44 -41.05
CA ALA A 18 -14.58 -48.63 -39.65
C ALA A 18 -13.33 -48.31 -38.83
N GLU A 19 -13.08 -47.03 -38.58
CA GLU A 19 -12.05 -46.63 -37.63
C GLU A 19 -12.48 -47.12 -36.24
N LYS A 20 -11.75 -48.11 -35.72
CA LYS A 20 -11.83 -48.55 -34.33
C LYS A 20 -11.13 -47.51 -33.45
N GLY A 21 -11.78 -46.35 -33.27
CA GLY A 21 -11.36 -45.37 -32.28
C GLY A 21 -11.61 -45.90 -30.87
N ASN A 22 -10.56 -46.00 -30.05
CA ASN A 22 -10.72 -46.31 -28.64
C ASN A 22 -11.24 -45.07 -27.92
N VAL A 23 -12.57 -44.97 -27.74
CA VAL A 23 -13.21 -43.83 -27.05
C VAL A 23 -12.62 -43.57 -25.67
N LEU A 24 -12.10 -44.61 -25.01
CA LEU A 24 -11.41 -44.49 -23.73
C LEU A 24 -10.16 -43.61 -23.83
N PHE A 25 -9.42 -43.68 -24.94
CA PHE A 25 -8.22 -42.88 -25.17
C PHE A 25 -8.54 -41.39 -25.34
N LEU A 26 -9.65 -41.05 -26.00
CA LEU A 26 -10.11 -39.67 -26.15
C LEU A 26 -10.54 -39.07 -24.81
N ILE A 27 -11.20 -39.85 -23.96
CA ILE A 27 -11.59 -39.41 -22.61
C ILE A 27 -10.34 -39.16 -21.76
N LEU A 28 -9.35 -40.06 -21.83
CA LEU A 28 -8.10 -39.92 -21.06
C LEU A 28 -7.30 -38.67 -21.47
N ILE A 29 -7.23 -38.36 -22.76
CA ILE A 29 -6.59 -37.12 -23.23
C ILE A 29 -7.35 -35.89 -22.72
N ALA A 30 -8.68 -35.89 -22.77
CA ALA A 30 -9.48 -34.77 -22.29
C ALA A 30 -9.26 -34.50 -20.79
N VAL A 31 -9.23 -35.55 -19.97
CA VAL A 31 -8.97 -35.43 -18.52
C VAL A 31 -7.54 -34.96 -18.25
N ALA A 32 -6.55 -35.50 -18.97
CA ALA A 32 -5.15 -35.08 -18.82
C ALA A 32 -4.93 -33.61 -19.21
N LEU A 33 -5.57 -33.14 -20.29
CA LEU A 33 -5.53 -31.74 -20.70
C LEU A 33 -6.22 -30.82 -19.68
N PHE A 34 -7.35 -31.27 -19.12
CA PHE A 34 -8.04 -30.50 -18.07
C PHE A 34 -7.20 -30.39 -16.79
N ALA A 35 -6.53 -31.47 -16.38
CA ALA A 35 -5.60 -31.47 -15.26
C ALA A 35 -4.37 -30.59 -15.52
N ALA A 36 -3.77 -30.68 -16.71
CA ALA A 36 -2.62 -29.87 -17.10
C ALA A 36 -2.97 -28.37 -17.16
N LEU A 37 -4.13 -28.01 -17.71
CA LEU A 37 -4.63 -26.63 -17.73
C LEU A 37 -4.90 -26.12 -16.31
N SER A 38 -5.50 -26.94 -15.45
CA SER A 38 -5.75 -26.60 -14.05
C SER A 38 -4.43 -26.34 -13.29
N TYR A 39 -3.40 -27.14 -13.56
CA TYR A 39 -2.07 -26.93 -12.99
C TYR A 39 -1.42 -25.66 -13.52
N ALA A 40 -1.49 -25.40 -14.84
CA ALA A 40 -0.96 -24.18 -15.44
C ALA A 40 -1.64 -22.91 -14.89
N VAL A 41 -2.97 -22.90 -14.73
CA VAL A 41 -3.70 -21.77 -14.13
C VAL A 41 -3.35 -21.59 -12.66
N THR A 42 -3.24 -22.68 -11.90
CA THR A 42 -2.81 -22.63 -10.49
C THR A 42 -1.36 -22.14 -10.38
N GLN A 43 -0.49 -22.50 -11.33
CA GLN A 43 0.90 -22.09 -11.38
C GLN A 43 1.05 -20.61 -11.79
N SER A 44 0.26 -20.12 -12.75
CA SER A 44 0.16 -18.68 -13.06
C SER A 44 -0.40 -17.85 -11.91
N SER A 45 -1.26 -18.45 -11.07
CA SER A 45 -1.76 -17.80 -9.85
C SER A 45 -0.73 -17.82 -8.71
N ARG A 46 0.14 -18.84 -8.67
CA ARG A 46 1.24 -18.97 -7.68
C ARG A 46 2.53 -18.25 -8.10
N SER A 47 2.72 -17.93 -9.38
CA SER A 47 3.83 -17.09 -9.86
C SER A 47 3.58 -15.59 -9.71
N GLY A 48 2.62 -15.19 -8.87
CA GLY A 48 2.39 -13.79 -8.48
C GLY A 48 3.47 -13.19 -7.57
N GLY A 49 4.60 -13.86 -7.41
CA GLY A 49 5.80 -13.32 -6.77
C GLY A 49 6.63 -12.51 -7.75
N THR A 50 7.03 -11.31 -7.32
CA THR A 50 8.19 -10.54 -7.84
C THR A 50 7.95 -9.57 -9.01
N SER A 51 6.72 -9.27 -9.39
CA SER A 51 6.47 -8.05 -10.19
C SER A 51 5.14 -7.38 -9.82
N ALA A 52 5.21 -6.25 -9.12
CA ALA A 52 4.13 -5.28 -9.24
C ALA A 52 4.13 -4.80 -10.69
N THR A 53 3.05 -5.11 -11.39
CA THR A 53 2.73 -4.41 -12.64
C THR A 53 2.43 -2.95 -12.31
N SER A 54 2.54 -2.06 -13.29
CA SER A 54 2.23 -0.63 -13.13
C SER A 54 0.87 -0.40 -12.49
N GLU A 55 -0.12 -1.23 -12.82
CA GLU A 55 -1.48 -1.15 -12.28
C GLU A 55 -1.54 -1.47 -10.77
N LYS A 56 -0.72 -2.42 -10.30
CA LYS A 56 -0.64 -2.74 -8.86
C LYS A 56 0.02 -1.61 -8.08
N ALA A 57 1.07 -1.00 -8.64
CA ALA A 57 1.72 0.17 -8.05
C ALA A 57 0.75 1.36 -7.98
N ASP A 58 0.00 1.59 -9.06
CA ASP A 58 -1.02 2.62 -9.16
C ASP A 58 -2.16 2.43 -8.15
N LEU A 59 -2.61 1.19 -7.95
CA LEU A 59 -3.63 0.86 -6.96
C LEU A 59 -3.11 1.09 -5.54
N ALA A 60 -1.90 0.61 -5.24
CA ALA A 60 -1.26 0.79 -3.94
C ALA A 60 -1.12 2.27 -3.60
N ALA A 61 -0.70 3.09 -4.56
CA ALA A 61 -0.61 4.53 -4.40
C ALA A 61 -1.97 5.17 -4.06
N ALA A 62 -3.01 4.82 -4.82
CA ALA A 62 -4.36 5.34 -4.57
C ALA A 62 -4.90 4.92 -3.19
N GLN A 63 -4.64 3.68 -2.77
CA GLN A 63 -5.04 3.18 -1.45
C GLN A 63 -4.36 3.96 -0.32
N PHE A 64 -3.05 4.23 -0.43
CA PHE A 64 -2.32 4.99 0.58
C PHE A 64 -2.86 6.41 0.73
N SER A 65 -3.08 7.13 -0.38
CA SER A 65 -3.63 8.50 -0.33
C SER A 65 -5.06 8.53 0.22
N GLN A 66 -5.91 7.58 -0.18
CA GLN A 66 -7.27 7.46 0.34
C GLN A 66 -7.27 7.21 1.84
N TYR A 67 -6.38 6.34 2.32
CA TYR A 67 -6.26 6.05 3.74
C TYR A 67 -5.74 7.27 4.51
N GLY A 68 -4.73 7.98 4.00
CA GLY A 68 -4.26 9.24 4.59
C GLY A 68 -5.37 10.28 4.74
N ALA A 69 -6.20 10.46 3.71
CA ALA A 69 -7.35 11.34 3.76
C ALA A 69 -8.40 10.90 4.80
N GLN A 70 -8.66 9.58 4.92
CA GLN A 70 -9.57 9.04 5.93
C GLN A 70 -9.06 9.33 7.35
N ILE A 71 -7.76 9.17 7.59
CA ILE A 71 -7.14 9.49 8.89
C ILE A 71 -7.22 10.99 9.17
N ALA A 72 -6.89 11.85 8.20
CA ALA A 72 -6.97 13.30 8.36
C ALA A 72 -8.39 13.76 8.73
N MET A 73 -9.40 13.23 8.03
CA MET A 73 -10.81 13.50 8.33
C MET A 73 -11.23 12.99 9.71
N ALA A 74 -10.75 11.82 10.13
CA ALA A 74 -11.01 11.30 11.46
C ALA A 74 -10.40 12.20 12.53
N ILE A 75 -9.14 12.61 12.39
CA ILE A 75 -8.46 13.53 13.32
C ILE A 75 -9.19 14.88 13.39
N MET A 76 -9.61 15.43 12.26
CA MET A 76 -10.43 16.64 12.24
C MET A 76 -11.72 16.46 13.07
N ARG A 77 -12.44 15.35 12.90
CA ARG A 77 -13.65 15.04 13.69
C ARG A 77 -13.34 14.89 15.17
N LEU A 78 -12.24 14.23 15.54
CA LEU A 78 -11.81 14.08 16.92
C LEU A 78 -11.60 15.45 17.59
N LYS A 79 -10.93 16.38 16.89
CA LYS A 79 -10.67 17.74 17.41
C LYS A 79 -11.95 18.57 17.51
N VAL A 80 -12.74 18.61 16.44
CA VAL A 80 -13.89 19.53 16.32
C VAL A 80 -15.12 19.00 17.06
N SER A 81 -15.45 17.71 16.90
CA SER A 81 -16.66 17.12 17.47
C SER A 81 -16.46 16.54 18.85
N ASN A 82 -15.31 15.86 19.08
CA ASN A 82 -15.06 15.18 20.36
C ASN A 82 -14.25 16.05 21.34
N GLY A 83 -13.81 17.24 20.91
CA GLY A 83 -13.06 18.19 21.73
C GLY A 83 -11.67 17.71 22.15
N CYS A 84 -11.08 16.80 21.38
CA CYS A 84 -9.73 16.29 21.64
C CYS A 84 -8.67 17.37 21.32
N SER A 85 -7.72 17.59 22.22
CA SER A 85 -6.53 18.37 21.86
C SER A 85 -5.63 17.59 20.91
N GLU A 86 -4.74 18.30 20.21
CA GLU A 86 -3.70 17.69 19.35
C GLU A 86 -2.80 16.72 20.10
N THR A 87 -2.60 16.96 21.40
CA THR A 87 -1.77 16.13 22.27
C THR A 87 -2.50 14.87 22.73
N GLN A 88 -3.83 14.80 22.63
CA GLN A 88 -4.67 13.70 23.12
C GLN A 88 -5.02 12.65 22.05
N ILE A 89 -4.63 12.85 20.79
CA ILE A 89 -4.93 11.91 19.72
C ILE A 89 -4.17 10.61 19.95
N SER A 90 -4.88 9.48 19.93
CA SER A 90 -4.29 8.14 20.07
C SER A 90 -4.43 7.33 18.79
N PHE A 91 -3.34 6.65 18.43
CA PHE A 91 -3.28 5.71 17.30
C PHE A 91 -3.27 4.25 17.79
N GLU A 92 -3.70 4.00 19.03
CA GLU A 92 -3.86 2.65 19.56
C GLU A 92 -4.70 1.80 18.62
N ASN A 93 -4.16 0.66 18.22
CA ASN A 93 -4.74 -0.20 17.21
C ASN A 93 -4.66 -1.68 17.60
N PRO A 94 -5.48 -2.55 16.98
CA PRO A 94 -5.59 -3.95 17.39
C PRO A 94 -4.33 -4.81 17.22
N ILE A 95 -3.33 -4.34 16.46
CA ILE A 95 -2.10 -5.10 16.21
C ILE A 95 -0.99 -4.68 17.18
N MET A 96 -0.89 -3.40 17.49
CA MET A 96 0.17 -2.83 18.35
C MET A 96 -0.19 -2.83 19.84
N SER A 97 -1.32 -3.42 20.23
CA SER A 97 -1.74 -3.61 21.63
C SER A 97 -1.20 -4.89 22.29
N HIS A 98 -0.26 -5.61 21.65
CA HIS A 98 0.26 -6.89 22.12
C HIS A 98 1.47 -6.70 23.06
N PRO A 99 1.58 -7.44 24.19
CA PRO A 99 2.59 -7.22 25.24
C PRO A 99 4.05 -7.36 24.77
N ASP A 100 4.28 -8.10 23.68
CA ASP A 100 5.62 -8.25 23.07
C ASP A 100 6.02 -7.06 22.18
N TYR A 101 5.12 -6.10 21.95
CA TYR A 101 5.38 -4.92 21.12
C TYR A 101 5.74 -3.72 21.98
N TRP A 102 7.02 -3.34 21.95
CA TRP A 102 7.60 -2.21 22.69
C TRP A 102 7.14 -0.81 22.20
N GLY A 103 6.00 -0.70 21.50
CA GLY A 103 5.65 0.53 20.77
C GLY A 103 4.17 0.81 20.70
N GLY A 104 3.41 0.48 21.76
CA GLY A 104 1.98 0.77 21.78
C GLY A 104 1.71 2.22 21.42
N SER A 105 1.00 2.46 20.32
CA SER A 105 0.50 3.78 19.89
C SER A 105 -0.55 4.39 20.84
N ALA A 106 -0.65 3.81 22.04
CA ALA A 106 -1.42 4.30 23.15
C ALA A 106 -0.85 5.64 23.60
N ASN A 107 -1.75 6.59 23.78
CA ASN A 107 -1.44 7.90 24.28
C ASN A 107 -2.09 8.02 25.66
N THR A 108 -1.29 8.10 26.72
CA THR A 108 -1.81 8.09 28.10
C THR A 108 -2.57 9.36 28.46
N THR A 109 -2.48 10.40 27.63
CA THR A 109 -3.27 11.63 27.80
C THR A 109 -4.63 11.56 27.08
N ALA A 110 -4.82 10.57 26.19
CA ALA A 110 -6.10 10.33 25.56
C ALA A 110 -7.14 9.93 26.63
N PRO A 111 -8.35 10.51 26.61
CA PRO A 111 -9.43 10.12 27.52
C PRO A 111 -9.75 8.62 27.44
N SER A 112 -9.98 8.01 28.60
CA SER A 112 -10.24 6.57 28.73
C SER A 112 -11.58 6.11 28.14
N ASP A 113 -12.47 7.04 27.79
CA ASP A 113 -13.72 6.76 27.07
C ASP A 113 -13.49 6.41 25.58
N GLY A 114 -12.24 6.51 25.11
CA GLY A 114 -11.81 6.18 23.76
C GLY A 114 -12.22 7.21 22.71
N ARG A 115 -12.75 8.37 23.12
CA ARG A 115 -13.26 9.39 22.18
C ARG A 115 -12.17 10.04 21.34
N CYS A 116 -10.89 9.92 21.71
CA CYS A 116 -9.75 10.46 20.96
C CYS A 116 -8.93 9.37 20.24
N ASN A 117 -9.45 8.14 20.16
CA ASN A 117 -8.78 7.03 19.49
C ASN A 117 -9.16 7.02 18.02
N VAL A 118 -8.18 7.14 17.11
CA VAL A 118 -8.41 7.21 15.66
C VAL A 118 -9.09 5.94 15.14
N PHE A 119 -8.67 4.78 15.64
CA PHE A 119 -9.21 3.48 15.23
C PHE A 119 -10.35 2.97 16.13
N GLY A 120 -10.67 3.71 17.20
CA GLY A 120 -11.68 3.31 18.17
C GLY A 120 -13.11 3.62 17.71
N PRO A 121 -14.11 2.79 18.05
CA PRO A 121 -15.51 3.00 17.65
C PRO A 121 -16.11 4.27 18.27
N ASN A 122 -15.67 4.67 19.47
CA ASN A 122 -16.11 5.91 20.13
C ASN A 122 -15.36 7.16 19.61
N GLY A 123 -14.29 6.98 18.83
CA GLY A 123 -13.41 8.03 18.34
C GLY A 123 -13.52 8.22 16.83
N GLY A 124 -12.44 7.94 16.11
CA GLY A 124 -12.32 8.13 14.67
C GLY A 124 -13.00 7.03 13.85
N GLY A 125 -13.23 5.85 14.42
CA GLY A 125 -13.89 4.73 13.75
C GLY A 125 -13.23 4.28 12.44
N VAL A 126 -11.97 4.67 12.21
CA VAL A 126 -11.23 4.26 11.01
C VAL A 126 -10.83 2.80 11.17
N VAL A 127 -11.05 1.99 10.14
CA VAL A 127 -10.57 0.61 10.14
C VAL A 127 -9.07 0.62 10.02
N TYR A 128 -8.37 0.03 10.99
CA TYR A 128 -6.92 -0.08 10.93
C TYR A 128 -6.48 -0.91 9.71
N TRP A 129 -5.62 -0.32 8.89
CA TRP A 129 -5.05 -0.96 7.72
C TRP A 129 -3.65 -1.52 7.99
N ASP A 130 -3.54 -2.85 7.98
CA ASP A 130 -2.24 -3.52 8.03
C ASP A 130 -1.54 -3.47 6.66
N ILE A 131 -0.91 -2.32 6.41
CA ILE A 131 -0.24 -1.97 5.14
C ILE A 131 0.86 -2.97 4.73
N ARG A 132 1.49 -3.67 5.69
CA ARG A 132 2.54 -4.68 5.45
C ARG A 132 2.09 -5.83 4.57
N LYS A 133 0.79 -6.14 4.58
CA LYS A 133 0.21 -7.21 3.76
C LYS A 133 0.14 -6.84 2.27
N GLN A 134 0.31 -5.56 1.95
CA GLN A 134 0.09 -5.02 0.60
C GLN A 134 1.32 -4.36 0.00
N PHE A 135 2.31 -3.96 0.81
CA PHE A 135 3.51 -3.26 0.36
C PHE A 135 4.80 -4.03 0.67
N PRO A 136 5.83 -3.95 -0.20
CA PRO A 136 7.17 -4.47 0.09
C PRO A 136 7.73 -3.83 1.36
N ASN A 137 8.38 -4.63 2.20
CA ASN A 137 8.92 -4.18 3.47
C ASN A 137 10.15 -5.00 3.85
N GLU A 138 11.09 -4.33 4.52
CA GLU A 138 12.36 -4.93 4.96
C GLU A 138 12.15 -5.94 6.08
N ASP A 139 11.08 -5.73 6.86
CA ASP A 139 10.70 -6.57 7.98
C ASP A 139 9.17 -6.64 8.11
N PRO A 140 8.54 -7.76 7.71
CA PRO A 140 7.08 -7.90 7.78
C PRO A 140 6.58 -8.02 9.23
N VAL A 141 7.46 -8.20 10.21
CA VAL A 141 7.11 -8.32 11.63
C VAL A 141 7.05 -6.94 12.29
N TYR A 142 7.98 -6.03 12.00
CA TYR A 142 8.10 -4.75 12.73
C TYR A 142 7.83 -3.47 11.93
N ASN A 143 7.70 -3.55 10.61
CA ASN A 143 7.53 -2.35 9.80
C ASN A 143 6.04 -1.97 9.64
N TYR A 144 5.45 -1.28 10.61
CA TYR A 144 4.03 -0.90 10.59
C TYR A 144 3.78 0.44 9.89
N LEU A 145 2.52 0.77 9.67
CA LEU A 145 2.12 2.15 9.38
C LEU A 145 2.37 2.99 10.63
N ASN A 146 3.18 4.04 10.49
CA ASN A 146 3.62 4.85 11.61
C ASN A 146 3.02 6.25 11.56
N PHE A 147 2.95 6.86 12.73
CA PHE A 147 2.53 8.24 12.91
C PHE A 147 3.59 8.94 13.75
N THR A 148 3.94 10.18 13.41
CA THR A 148 4.89 10.96 14.22
C THR A 148 4.51 12.44 14.23
N PRO A 149 4.57 13.11 15.40
CA PRO A 149 4.36 14.55 15.52
C PRO A 149 5.66 15.36 15.32
N ARG A 150 6.80 14.74 14.96
CA ARG A 150 8.13 15.41 14.96
C ARG A 150 8.60 15.93 13.61
N LEU A 151 7.91 15.58 12.53
CA LEU A 151 8.36 15.90 11.17
C LEU A 151 7.77 17.22 10.68
N GLY A 152 8.64 18.17 10.33
CA GLY A 152 8.26 19.33 9.51
C GLY A 152 8.22 18.97 8.03
N ILE A 153 7.39 19.68 7.26
CA ILE A 153 7.48 19.69 5.80
C ILE A 153 7.72 21.13 5.39
N LYS A 154 8.80 21.37 4.65
CA LYS A 154 9.14 22.71 4.17
C LYS A 154 7.95 23.31 3.43
N ASP A 155 7.62 24.57 3.73
CA ASP A 155 6.52 25.33 3.13
C ASP A 155 5.11 24.72 3.33
N VAL A 156 4.90 23.89 4.36
CA VAL A 156 3.59 23.40 4.80
C VAL A 156 3.33 23.86 6.23
N GLY A 157 2.08 24.23 6.53
CA GLY A 157 1.67 24.65 7.87
C GLY A 157 2.42 25.90 8.33
N THR A 158 3.26 25.72 9.35
CA THR A 158 4.07 26.73 10.02
C THR A 158 5.52 26.28 10.06
N GLY A 159 6.38 27.01 10.78
CA GLY A 159 7.75 26.53 11.03
C GLY A 159 7.84 25.36 12.01
N ALA A 160 6.73 24.87 12.55
CA ALA A 160 6.69 23.77 13.51
C ALA A 160 6.55 22.40 12.82
N SER A 161 6.70 21.33 13.58
CA SER A 161 6.45 19.97 13.07
C SER A 161 4.97 19.66 12.95
N GLU A 162 4.68 18.71 12.05
CA GLU A 162 3.37 18.23 11.67
C GLU A 162 3.06 16.85 12.24
N LEU A 163 1.79 16.46 12.16
CA LEU A 163 1.40 15.07 12.38
C LEU A 163 1.42 14.33 11.04
N VAL A 164 2.41 13.46 10.89
CA VAL A 164 2.69 12.75 9.65
C VAL A 164 2.42 11.28 9.82
N MET A 165 1.65 10.72 8.89
CA MET A 165 1.53 9.28 8.66
C MET A 165 2.61 8.88 7.67
N TYR A 166 3.40 7.84 7.97
CA TYR A 166 4.42 7.34 7.05
C TYR A 166 4.56 5.84 7.08
N PHE A 167 5.05 5.29 5.96
CA PHE A 167 5.37 3.89 5.82
C PHE A 167 6.68 3.73 5.07
N ARG A 168 7.61 2.97 5.64
CA ARG A 168 8.86 2.62 4.99
C ARG A 168 8.64 1.37 4.15
N MET A 169 9.19 1.35 2.95
CA MET A 169 9.29 0.17 2.11
C MET A 169 10.78 -0.18 1.94
N ASP A 170 11.04 -1.44 1.59
CA ASP A 170 12.39 -1.89 1.26
C ASP A 170 12.98 -1.22 0.01
N TRP A 171 14.21 -1.58 -0.33
CA TRP A 171 14.93 -1.11 -1.52
C TRP A 171 14.60 -1.91 -2.79
N SER A 172 13.54 -2.74 -2.80
CA SER A 172 13.21 -3.56 -3.96
C SER A 172 12.75 -2.73 -5.15
N ASP A 173 12.90 -3.28 -6.36
CA ASP A 173 12.36 -2.65 -7.58
C ASP A 173 10.85 -2.43 -7.49
N GLN A 174 10.16 -3.27 -6.72
CA GLN A 174 8.73 -3.10 -6.48
C GLN A 174 8.45 -1.85 -5.65
N ALA A 175 9.18 -1.64 -4.55
CA ALA A 175 9.04 -0.44 -3.73
C ALA A 175 9.36 0.82 -4.54
N LYS A 176 10.43 0.81 -5.35
CA LYS A 176 10.81 1.93 -6.23
C LYS A 176 9.72 2.25 -7.27
N LYS A 177 9.08 1.22 -7.85
CA LYS A 177 7.93 1.39 -8.77
C LYS A 177 6.70 1.97 -8.09
N ILE A 178 6.39 1.53 -6.87
CA ILE A 178 5.29 2.10 -6.08
C ILE A 178 5.58 3.58 -5.76
N CYS A 179 6.81 3.88 -5.34
CA CYS A 179 7.24 5.23 -4.98
C CYS A 179 7.15 6.20 -6.15
N SER A 180 7.71 5.82 -7.29
CA SER A 180 7.63 6.62 -8.52
C SER A 180 6.20 6.77 -9.04
N SER A 181 5.39 5.70 -9.04
CA SER A 181 3.96 5.78 -9.40
C SER A 181 3.21 6.77 -8.48
N TYR A 182 3.46 6.72 -7.17
CA TYR A 182 2.86 7.64 -6.20
C TYR A 182 3.19 9.10 -6.54
N ASN A 183 4.48 9.42 -6.69
CA ASN A 183 4.92 10.78 -6.98
C ASN A 183 4.37 11.30 -8.31
N ASN A 184 4.38 10.46 -9.35
CA ASN A 184 3.83 10.81 -10.66
C ASN A 184 2.33 11.15 -10.57
N LYS A 185 1.55 10.40 -9.79
CA LYS A 185 0.13 10.68 -9.56
C LYS A 185 -0.12 11.96 -8.78
N MET A 186 0.78 12.30 -7.86
CA MET A 186 0.72 13.54 -7.09
C MET A 186 1.30 14.75 -7.84
N GLY A 187 1.85 14.55 -9.05
CA GLY A 187 2.50 15.61 -9.81
C GLY A 187 3.82 16.10 -9.19
N ILE A 188 4.45 15.26 -8.37
CA ILE A 188 5.72 15.57 -7.70
C ILE A 188 6.85 15.32 -8.70
N THR A 189 7.55 16.39 -9.08
CA THR A 189 8.64 16.37 -10.06
C THR A 189 9.91 16.95 -9.44
N GLY A 190 11.07 16.38 -9.77
CA GLY A 190 12.37 16.86 -9.27
C GLY A 190 13.14 15.76 -8.56
N ASP A 191 14.07 16.15 -7.69
CA ASP A 191 14.81 15.20 -6.85
C ASP A 191 13.93 14.68 -5.72
N THR A 192 13.67 13.38 -5.73
CA THR A 192 12.88 12.68 -4.72
C THR A 192 13.76 11.98 -3.68
N THR A 193 15.07 12.15 -3.78
CA THR A 193 16.04 11.67 -2.79
C THR A 193 16.02 12.64 -1.61
N SER A 194 15.95 12.12 -0.39
CA SER A 194 16.08 12.96 0.81
C SER A 194 17.19 12.41 1.71
N GLY A 195 18.03 13.32 2.21
CA GLY A 195 19.16 13.03 3.08
C GLY A 195 18.74 12.64 4.50
N THR A 196 17.47 12.87 4.86
CA THR A 196 17.00 12.98 6.24
C THR A 196 16.23 11.77 6.76
N THR A 197 16.30 10.62 6.08
CA THR A 197 15.51 9.41 6.35
C THR A 197 15.97 8.54 7.52
N ASN A 198 16.43 9.12 8.64
CA ASN A 198 16.64 8.31 9.84
C ASN A 198 15.33 8.10 10.62
N THR A 199 14.48 7.22 10.11
CA THR A 199 13.20 6.86 10.73
C THR A 199 13.32 6.32 12.16
N ASN A 200 14.52 5.90 12.58
CA ASN A 200 14.75 5.42 13.95
C ASN A 200 14.75 6.57 14.98
N ASP A 201 15.06 7.80 14.54
CA ASP A 201 15.01 9.00 15.40
C ASP A 201 13.60 9.62 15.42
N TRP A 202 12.73 9.16 14.53
CA TRP A 202 11.35 9.63 14.42
C TRP A 202 10.50 8.87 15.41
N HIS A 203 10.49 9.35 16.66
CA HIS A 203 9.66 8.76 17.70
C HIS A 203 8.21 8.61 17.22
N PHE A 204 7.65 7.43 17.47
CA PHE A 204 6.27 7.10 17.16
C PHE A 204 5.31 7.97 17.98
N ALA A 205 4.11 8.21 17.47
CA ALA A 205 3.01 8.92 18.14
C ALA A 205 2.44 8.10 19.31
N MET A 206 3.20 8.04 20.41
CA MET A 206 2.89 7.25 21.60
C MET A 206 3.42 7.92 22.87
N GLY A 207 2.98 7.42 24.02
CA GLY A 207 3.47 7.86 25.33
C GLY A 207 2.61 8.95 25.97
N ASN A 208 3.24 9.89 26.67
CA ASN A 208 2.56 10.90 27.48
C ASN A 208 2.09 12.11 26.65
N GLY A 209 1.26 11.84 25.64
CA GLY A 209 0.78 12.85 24.71
C GLY A 209 1.68 12.99 23.49
N LEU A 210 1.09 13.49 22.40
CA LEU A 210 1.85 13.89 21.22
C LEU A 210 2.59 15.19 21.51
N SER A 211 3.90 15.20 21.26
CA SER A 211 4.76 16.38 21.43
C SER A 211 5.25 16.86 20.08
N TYR A 212 4.96 18.12 19.76
CA TYR A 212 5.35 18.76 18.51
C TYR A 212 6.59 19.65 18.74
N GLU A 213 7.51 19.62 17.78
CA GLU A 213 8.70 20.46 17.74
C GLU A 213 8.31 21.84 17.21
N ALA A 214 8.68 22.92 17.92
CA ALA A 214 8.36 24.28 17.48
C ALA A 214 9.19 24.73 16.26
N ALA A 215 10.37 24.14 16.08
CA ALA A 215 11.27 24.34 14.96
C ALA A 215 12.09 23.05 14.78
N PRO A 216 11.61 22.07 13.97
CA PRO A 216 12.36 20.86 13.70
C PRO A 216 13.69 21.23 13.02
N ILE A 217 14.78 20.58 13.45
CA ILE A 217 16.07 20.69 12.78
C ILE A 217 15.96 20.15 11.34
N ASP A 218 16.88 20.54 10.46
CA ASP A 218 16.84 20.19 9.03
C ASP A 218 16.69 18.67 8.80
N THR A 219 17.29 17.82 9.66
CA THR A 219 17.18 16.35 9.58
C THR A 219 15.81 15.78 9.96
N LEU A 220 14.90 16.62 10.46
CA LEU A 220 13.50 16.30 10.75
C LEU A 220 12.54 17.11 9.87
N THR A 221 13.04 17.72 8.79
CA THR A 221 12.23 18.50 7.84
C THR A 221 12.33 17.90 6.45
N ILE A 222 11.21 17.35 5.95
CA ILE A 222 11.11 16.89 4.56
C ILE A 222 11.09 18.11 3.65
N GLY A 223 11.93 18.11 2.61
CA GLY A 223 11.98 19.19 1.63
C GLY A 223 13.05 20.25 1.87
N ASP A 224 13.79 20.18 2.99
CA ASP A 224 14.83 21.15 3.36
C ASP A 224 16.26 20.69 3.01
N ASP A 225 16.37 19.72 2.11
CA ASP A 225 17.66 19.24 1.59
C ASP A 225 18.44 20.36 0.84
N PRO A 226 19.78 20.32 0.84
CA PRO A 226 20.62 21.35 0.21
C PRO A 226 20.49 21.43 -1.32
N THR A 227 19.92 20.39 -1.94
CA THR A 227 19.44 20.41 -3.34
C THR A 227 17.94 20.65 -3.34
N PRO A 228 17.36 21.40 -4.31
CA PRO A 228 15.92 21.64 -4.36
C PRO A 228 15.15 20.31 -4.36
N SER A 229 14.60 19.96 -3.20
CA SER A 229 13.82 18.75 -3.00
C SER A 229 12.45 18.92 -3.65
N ALA A 230 11.92 17.86 -4.24
CA ALA A 230 10.60 17.87 -4.85
C ALA A 230 9.44 18.02 -3.83
N PHE A 231 9.75 18.00 -2.52
CA PHE A 231 8.74 17.89 -1.46
C PHE A 231 8.40 19.20 -0.73
N ALA A 232 9.05 20.32 -1.05
CA ALA A 232 8.64 21.62 -0.52
C ALA A 232 7.19 21.92 -0.93
N GLY A 233 6.33 22.24 0.05
CA GLY A 233 4.89 22.46 -0.12
C GLY A 233 4.07 21.18 -0.34
N GLN A 234 4.69 20.00 -0.34
CA GLN A 234 4.00 18.73 -0.63
C GLN A 234 3.54 18.05 0.66
N THR A 235 2.23 18.05 0.90
CA THR A 235 1.62 17.36 2.06
C THR A 235 1.62 15.84 1.96
N THR A 236 2.09 15.28 0.85
CA THR A 236 2.27 13.85 0.67
C THR A 236 3.33 13.59 -0.39
N GLY A 237 3.96 12.42 -0.34
CA GLY A 237 4.93 12.01 -1.34
C GLY A 237 5.55 10.68 -1.00
N CYS A 238 6.47 10.25 -1.85
CA CYS A 238 7.32 9.12 -1.61
C CYS A 238 8.78 9.47 -1.85
N LEU A 239 9.60 9.44 -0.80
CA LEU A 239 11.01 9.80 -0.89
C LEU A 239 11.91 8.55 -0.92
N THR A 240 13.11 8.70 -1.47
CA THR A 240 14.17 7.69 -1.43
C THR A 240 15.24 8.10 -0.42
N GLY A 241 15.61 7.20 0.48
CA GLY A 241 16.66 7.45 1.48
C GLY A 241 18.06 7.54 0.87
N SER A 242 18.87 8.48 1.37
CA SER A 242 20.27 8.64 0.96
C SER A 242 21.22 7.61 1.58
N SER A 243 22.43 7.51 1.04
CA SER A 243 23.44 6.50 1.41
C SER A 243 23.89 6.52 2.88
N SER A 244 23.69 7.62 3.61
CA SER A 244 24.14 7.75 5.00
C SER A 244 23.17 7.15 6.02
N HIS A 245 21.88 6.98 5.68
CA HIS A 245 20.86 6.49 6.62
C HIS A 245 19.75 5.76 5.86
N ASN A 246 19.67 4.44 6.03
CA ASN A 246 18.64 3.60 5.40
C ASN A 246 18.68 3.65 3.86
N GLY A 247 19.89 3.55 3.30
CA GLY A 247 20.16 3.74 1.88
C GLY A 247 19.22 2.96 0.96
N ASP A 248 18.69 3.66 -0.04
CA ASP A 248 17.78 3.20 -1.09
C ASP A 248 16.38 2.75 -0.63
N SER A 249 16.08 2.72 0.67
CA SER A 249 14.71 2.47 1.17
C SER A 249 13.75 3.56 0.68
N GLN A 250 12.51 3.17 0.42
CA GLN A 250 11.48 4.10 -0.05
C GLN A 250 10.57 4.46 1.11
N MET A 251 10.04 5.67 1.16
CA MET A 251 9.17 6.07 2.26
C MET A 251 8.00 6.89 1.76
N LEU A 252 6.80 6.34 1.94
CA LEU A 252 5.54 7.04 1.71
C LEU A 252 5.23 7.90 2.94
N TYR A 253 4.83 9.15 2.73
CA TYR A 253 4.36 10.02 3.80
C TYR A 253 3.08 10.77 3.40
N TYR A 254 2.30 11.13 4.40
CA TYR A 254 1.08 11.92 4.27
C TYR A 254 0.89 12.77 5.53
N VAL A 255 0.75 14.07 5.37
CA VAL A 255 0.45 15.01 6.45
C VAL A 255 -1.02 14.87 6.80
N VAL A 256 -1.32 14.24 7.95
CA VAL A 256 -2.69 14.02 8.40
C VAL A 256 -3.22 15.19 9.24
N MET A 257 -2.32 16.04 9.73
CA MET A 257 -2.65 17.34 10.31
C MET A 257 -1.45 18.28 10.19
N ALA A 258 -1.63 19.38 9.47
CA ALA A 258 -0.68 20.49 9.42
C ALA A 258 -0.97 21.50 10.54
N ARG A 259 0.04 22.22 11.02
CA ARG A 259 0.00 23.16 12.15
C ARG A 259 0.39 24.55 11.72
#